data_AF-A0A7Y3K331-F1
#
_entry.id   AF-A0A7Y3K331-F1
#
_cell.length_a   1.000
_cell.length_b   1.000
_cell.length_c   1.000
_cell.angle_alpha   90.00
_cell.angle_beta   90.00
_cell.angle_gamma   90.00
#
_symmetry.space_group_name_H-M   'P 1'
#
loop_
_entity.id
_entity.type
_entity.pdbx_description
1 polymer ?
#
loop_
_entity_poly.entity_id
_entity_poly.type
_entity_poly.pdbx_seq_one_letter_code
_entity_poly.pdbx_strand_id
1 'polypeptide(L)'
;MSKGGAITWLSRDGNHPNMVNHADWGREIQMSDYSGPVPYIPPGAQVAPAWRGLGWNPVQAGDAFQHASRILHFAHGHTWLSVTCRPMQWPLKNYPAHCTFTTRLDLKGPAVQVDNIMINNRNDHKQYPARPQELPALYANGPYYFFYGYTGDKPFTNAPITCFDTRALLALARRDPTGTEPLSHAFHWMPRQLLPENWAAFANIKGHGFGIWAPRSYLWSSFFFGHPGIGGPKDSNTAYIAPNRNEILDYNIVFKYHYTLIIGSPVQVRNYVYAHAHPAAQPCWRFQNSRQDWTYHSTTDSGFPIRGCLHVHPETRGSFLLGPVWYWQATHCPVLYVQASFSHVGTTGYVYFRRFADAAFSPLELRPYAVNPDGHYRWYRINLAAAPRYRGAMVQLRLDLPQPTASDASINIKAISFRPPTRAK
;
A
#
# COMPACT_ATOMS: atom_id res chain seq x y z
N MET A 1 -15.79 12.23 15.70
CA MET A 1 -15.49 11.31 16.82
C MET A 1 -16.31 10.02 16.80
N SER A 2 -17.62 10.06 16.52
CA SER A 2 -18.50 8.86 16.54
C SER A 2 -18.17 7.75 15.51
N LYS A 3 -17.26 8.01 14.56
CA LYS A 3 -16.78 7.05 13.56
C LYS A 3 -15.32 6.63 13.80
N GLY A 4 -14.98 6.19 15.01
CA GLY A 4 -13.64 5.69 15.34
C GLY A 4 -12.46 6.67 15.14
N GLY A 5 -12.74 7.97 14.99
CA GLY A 5 -11.72 8.98 14.67
C GLY A 5 -11.36 9.10 13.19
N ALA A 6 -12.06 8.41 12.28
CA ALA A 6 -11.90 8.59 10.84
C ALA A 6 -12.14 10.06 10.43
N ILE A 7 -11.43 10.53 9.40
CA ILE A 7 -11.61 11.89 8.89
C ILE A 7 -12.87 11.90 8.04
N THR A 8 -13.89 12.60 8.51
CA THR A 8 -15.17 12.79 7.79
C THR A 8 -15.33 14.19 7.22
N TRP A 9 -14.37 15.07 7.49
CA TRP A 9 -14.40 16.46 7.06
C TRP A 9 -13.00 16.95 6.70
N LEU A 10 -12.86 17.52 5.51
CA LEU A 10 -11.66 18.26 5.08
C LEU A 10 -12.12 19.46 4.23
N SER A 11 -11.76 20.66 4.66
CA SER A 11 -12.05 21.92 3.95
C SER A 11 -10.96 22.95 4.24
N ARG A 12 -10.92 24.02 3.45
CA ARG A 12 -10.26 25.25 3.89
C ARG A 12 -11.01 25.85 5.08
N ASP A 13 -10.33 26.69 5.85
CA ASP A 13 -10.97 27.50 6.88
C ASP A 13 -12.00 28.47 6.29
N GLY A 14 -13.01 28.83 7.06
CA GLY A 14 -14.20 29.55 6.61
C GLY A 14 -15.31 28.60 6.10
N ASN A 15 -16.35 29.18 5.49
CA ASN A 15 -17.54 28.43 5.05
C ASN A 15 -17.33 27.68 3.71
N HIS A 16 -16.22 26.93 3.60
CA HIS A 16 -15.92 26.11 2.43
C HIS A 16 -16.56 24.72 2.54
N PRO A 17 -17.02 24.14 1.41
CA PRO A 17 -17.66 22.84 1.43
C PRO A 17 -16.68 21.73 1.85
N ASN A 18 -17.21 20.74 2.55
CA ASN A 18 -16.51 19.50 2.85
C ASN A 18 -16.13 18.77 1.54
N MET A 19 -14.90 18.27 1.48
CA MET A 19 -14.39 17.48 0.34
C MET A 19 -14.51 15.97 0.53
N VAL A 20 -14.77 15.50 1.75
CA VAL A 20 -14.78 14.08 2.11
C VAL A 20 -16.20 13.51 2.00
N ASN A 21 -16.30 12.33 1.37
CA ASN A 21 -17.54 11.56 1.40
C ASN A 21 -17.62 10.78 2.72
N HIS A 22 -18.82 10.75 3.31
CA HIS A 22 -19.13 10.00 4.54
C HIS A 22 -20.59 9.54 4.59
N ALA A 23 -21.07 9.05 3.44
CA ALA A 23 -22.44 8.59 3.22
C ALA A 23 -22.76 7.33 4.02
N ASP A 24 -21.82 6.38 4.03
CA ASP A 24 -21.83 5.20 4.89
C ASP A 24 -20.60 5.22 5.80
N TRP A 25 -20.16 4.07 6.30
CA TRP A 25 -19.03 3.95 7.22
C TRP A 25 -17.84 3.18 6.62
N GLY A 26 -17.90 2.91 5.31
CA GLY A 26 -16.77 2.46 4.51
C GLY A 26 -16.17 3.61 3.69
N ARG A 27 -16.85 4.76 3.62
CA ARG A 27 -16.46 5.94 2.84
C ARG A 27 -16.03 7.06 3.76
N GLU A 28 -14.73 7.21 4.00
CA GLU A 28 -14.11 8.29 4.77
C GLU A 28 -12.66 8.47 4.28
N ILE A 29 -11.83 9.26 4.97
CA ILE A 29 -10.37 9.03 4.95
C ILE A 29 -10.00 8.24 6.20
N GLN A 30 -9.65 6.98 6.04
CA GLN A 30 -9.58 6.03 7.15
C GLN A 30 -8.63 4.85 6.97
N MET A 31 -8.26 4.23 8.09
CA MET A 31 -7.55 2.95 8.10
C MET A 31 -8.49 1.81 7.69
N SER A 32 -8.04 1.00 6.72
CA SER A 32 -8.71 -0.20 6.22
C SER A 32 -7.64 -1.23 5.85
N ASP A 33 -7.47 -2.24 6.70
CA ASP A 33 -6.43 -3.25 6.53
C ASP A 33 -7.03 -4.57 6.08
N TYR A 34 -6.25 -5.42 5.41
CA TYR A 34 -6.70 -6.69 4.83
C TYR A 34 -5.77 -7.83 5.22
N SER A 35 -6.34 -8.93 5.71
CA SER A 35 -5.61 -10.17 5.96
C SER A 35 -6.50 -11.39 5.69
N GLY A 36 -5.95 -12.58 5.90
CA GLY A 36 -6.70 -13.82 5.86
C GLY A 36 -7.37 -14.15 7.21
N PRO A 37 -8.15 -15.24 7.27
CA PRO A 37 -8.55 -16.06 6.13
C PRO A 37 -9.54 -15.31 5.21
N VAL A 38 -9.70 -15.81 3.98
CA VAL A 38 -10.68 -15.32 3.01
C VAL A 38 -11.58 -16.51 2.62
N PRO A 39 -12.86 -16.55 3.05
CA PRO A 39 -13.52 -15.59 3.92
C PRO A 39 -13.07 -15.69 5.39
N TYR A 40 -13.28 -14.63 6.18
CA TYR A 40 -13.14 -14.64 7.64
C TYR A 40 -14.52 -14.68 8.28
N ILE A 41 -14.87 -15.84 8.85
CA ILE A 41 -16.20 -16.08 9.44
C ILE A 41 -16.01 -16.74 10.80
N PRO A 42 -15.91 -15.95 11.89
CA PRO A 42 -15.94 -16.48 13.24
C PRO A 42 -17.24 -17.25 13.52
N PRO A 43 -17.23 -18.24 14.43
CA PRO A 43 -18.45 -18.94 14.85
C PRO A 43 -19.54 -17.97 15.30
N GLY A 44 -20.77 -18.14 14.78
CA GLY A 44 -21.92 -17.30 15.12
C GLY A 44 -21.92 -15.89 14.51
N ALA A 45 -20.92 -15.52 13.72
CA ALA A 45 -20.88 -14.20 13.10
C ALA A 45 -21.88 -14.08 11.93
N GLN A 46 -22.66 -13.01 11.91
CA GLN A 46 -23.46 -12.62 10.74
C GLN A 46 -22.58 -11.87 9.75
N VAL A 47 -22.57 -12.31 8.49
CA VAL A 47 -21.73 -11.76 7.42
C VAL A 47 -22.59 -11.03 6.40
N ALA A 48 -22.19 -9.84 5.97
CA ALA A 48 -22.76 -9.15 4.83
C ALA A 48 -22.36 -9.89 3.53
N PRO A 49 -23.30 -10.47 2.76
CA PRO A 49 -22.96 -11.32 1.62
C PRO A 49 -22.08 -10.63 0.57
N ALA A 50 -22.35 -9.35 0.29
CA ALA A 50 -21.60 -8.53 -0.67
C ALA A 50 -20.10 -8.39 -0.31
N TRP A 51 -19.76 -8.52 0.98
CA TRP A 51 -18.41 -8.26 1.50
C TRP A 51 -17.70 -9.53 1.98
N ARG A 52 -18.31 -10.72 1.81
CA ARG A 52 -17.77 -12.00 2.28
C ARG A 52 -16.36 -12.30 1.76
N GLY A 53 -16.05 -11.87 0.54
CA GLY A 53 -14.76 -12.06 -0.11
C GLY A 53 -13.62 -11.16 0.42
N LEU A 54 -13.91 -10.20 1.30
CA LEU A 54 -12.90 -9.29 1.82
C LEU A 54 -12.01 -9.93 2.90
N GLY A 55 -12.41 -11.07 3.51
CA GLY A 55 -11.64 -11.71 4.56
C GLY A 55 -11.62 -10.93 5.87
N TRP A 56 -10.50 -10.97 6.59
CA TRP A 56 -10.30 -10.14 7.78
C TRP A 56 -10.03 -8.70 7.34
N ASN A 57 -10.93 -7.79 7.68
CA ASN A 57 -10.90 -6.39 7.25
C ASN A 57 -11.41 -5.45 8.34
N PRO A 58 -10.55 -5.04 9.30
CA PRO A 58 -10.87 -3.97 10.24
C PRO A 58 -10.97 -2.62 9.52
N VAL A 59 -12.05 -1.89 9.77
CA VAL A 59 -12.30 -0.55 9.24
C VAL A 59 -12.50 0.43 10.40
N GLN A 60 -11.85 1.60 10.29
CA GLN A 60 -11.77 2.57 11.37
C GLN A 60 -13.15 3.15 11.74
N ALA A 61 -14.01 3.47 10.78
CA ALA A 61 -15.30 4.09 11.07
C ALA A 61 -16.30 3.11 11.72
N GLY A 62 -16.37 1.88 11.24
CA GLY A 62 -17.19 0.80 11.79
C GLY A 62 -17.48 -0.29 10.75
N ASP A 63 -18.59 -1.00 10.91
CA ASP A 63 -18.98 -2.10 10.00
C ASP A 63 -20.09 -1.73 9.00
N ALA A 64 -20.32 -2.62 8.03
CA ALA A 64 -21.35 -2.48 7.00
C ALA A 64 -22.80 -2.49 7.56
N PHE A 65 -22.97 -2.77 8.85
CA PHE A 65 -24.25 -2.81 9.56
C PHE A 65 -24.43 -1.61 10.50
N GLN A 66 -23.56 -0.61 10.41
CA GLN A 66 -23.65 0.64 11.18
C GLN A 66 -23.41 0.46 12.69
N HIS A 67 -22.45 -0.38 13.12
CA HIS A 67 -21.98 -0.47 14.52
C HIS A 67 -20.58 0.12 14.73
N ALA A 68 -20.50 1.22 15.48
CA ALA A 68 -19.33 2.12 15.40
C ALA A 68 -18.11 1.54 16.08
N SER A 69 -16.94 1.87 15.55
CA SER A 69 -15.68 1.57 16.22
C SER A 69 -15.61 2.29 17.57
N ARG A 70 -15.16 1.57 18.60
CA ARG A 70 -15.12 2.09 19.97
C ARG A 70 -13.86 2.93 20.18
N ILE A 71 -14.03 4.19 20.56
CA ILE A 71 -12.92 5.05 20.99
C ILE A 71 -12.35 4.52 22.31
N LEU A 72 -11.04 4.33 22.35
CA LEU A 72 -10.28 3.89 23.53
C LEU A 72 -9.52 5.05 24.16
N HIS A 73 -8.98 5.93 23.33
CA HIS A 73 -8.26 7.12 23.78
C HIS A 73 -8.49 8.27 22.80
N PHE A 74 -8.56 9.49 23.34
CA PHE A 74 -8.66 10.71 22.57
C PHE A 74 -7.87 11.81 23.26
N ALA A 75 -7.04 12.52 22.51
CA ALA A 75 -6.34 13.70 22.95
C ALA A 75 -6.24 14.70 21.80
N HIS A 76 -6.22 15.99 22.12
CA HIS A 76 -6.06 17.04 21.11
C HIS A 76 -5.39 18.27 21.69
N GLY A 77 -4.83 19.09 20.80
CA GLY A 77 -4.40 20.45 21.04
C GLY A 77 -5.01 21.39 20.00
N HIS A 78 -4.43 22.59 19.83
CA HIS A 78 -4.94 23.58 18.87
C HIS A 78 -4.75 23.17 17.41
N THR A 79 -3.64 22.49 17.11
CA THR A 79 -3.24 22.14 15.74
C THR A 79 -3.04 20.65 15.55
N TRP A 80 -3.44 19.82 16.51
CA TRP A 80 -3.28 18.37 16.41
C TRP A 80 -4.40 17.64 17.16
N LEU A 81 -4.67 16.41 16.73
CA LEU A 81 -5.48 15.46 17.50
C LEU A 81 -4.93 14.04 17.33
N SER A 82 -5.22 13.18 18.30
CA SER A 82 -4.87 11.76 18.28
C SER A 82 -6.06 10.96 18.78
N VAL A 83 -6.44 9.93 18.01
CA VAL A 83 -7.52 9.01 18.35
C VAL A 83 -7.01 7.59 18.30
N THR A 84 -7.24 6.83 19.37
CA THR A 84 -7.10 5.37 19.37
C THR A 84 -8.47 4.74 19.45
N CYS A 85 -8.79 3.80 18.55
CA CYS A 85 -10.03 3.04 18.57
C CYS A 85 -9.79 1.54 18.49
N ARG A 86 -10.80 0.77 18.89
CA ARG A 86 -10.97 -0.63 18.48
C ARG A 86 -11.85 -0.64 17.24
N PRO A 87 -11.30 -0.94 16.05
CA PRO A 87 -12.08 -0.95 14.81
C PRO A 87 -13.05 -2.13 14.76
N MET A 88 -14.00 -2.09 13.83
CA MET A 88 -14.95 -3.18 13.57
C MET A 88 -14.55 -3.94 12.32
N GLN A 89 -14.89 -5.22 12.24
CA GLN A 89 -14.71 -6.03 11.03
C GLN A 89 -15.79 -5.64 10.01
N TRP A 90 -15.41 -5.01 8.91
CA TRP A 90 -16.35 -4.47 7.93
C TRP A 90 -17.40 -5.49 7.44
N PRO A 91 -17.04 -6.74 7.07
CA PRO A 91 -18.02 -7.70 6.57
C PRO A 91 -18.93 -8.28 7.65
N LEU A 92 -18.65 -8.07 8.94
CA LEU A 92 -19.29 -8.77 10.05
C LEU A 92 -20.17 -7.82 10.86
N LYS A 93 -21.36 -8.27 11.24
CA LYS A 93 -22.28 -7.46 12.06
C LYS A 93 -21.80 -7.37 13.50
N ASN A 94 -21.54 -6.15 13.97
CA ASN A 94 -21.19 -5.81 15.34
C ASN A 94 -20.04 -6.65 15.90
N TYR A 95 -19.01 -6.91 15.08
CA TYR A 95 -17.87 -7.74 15.46
C TYR A 95 -16.60 -6.89 15.57
N PRO A 96 -16.15 -6.52 16.78
CA PRO A 96 -14.91 -5.78 16.98
C PRO A 96 -13.69 -6.57 16.47
N ALA A 97 -12.76 -5.87 15.83
CA ALA A 97 -11.52 -6.46 15.39
C ALA A 97 -10.55 -6.70 16.55
N HIS A 98 -9.73 -7.74 16.40
CA HIS A 98 -8.63 -8.07 17.31
C HIS A 98 -7.37 -7.22 17.01
N CYS A 99 -7.54 -5.90 16.93
CA CYS A 99 -6.47 -4.93 16.78
C CYS A 99 -6.87 -3.58 17.39
N THR A 100 -5.93 -2.64 17.46
CA THR A 100 -6.21 -1.23 17.71
C THR A 100 -5.67 -0.38 16.58
N PHE A 101 -6.38 0.69 16.27
CA PHE A 101 -5.96 1.73 15.33
C PHE A 101 -5.70 3.01 16.10
N THR A 102 -4.55 3.63 15.85
CA THR A 102 -4.23 4.98 16.33
C THR A 102 -3.94 5.87 15.15
N THR A 103 -4.68 6.97 15.03
CA THR A 103 -4.45 8.01 14.03
C THR A 103 -4.13 9.31 14.74
N ARG A 104 -3.00 9.93 14.38
CA ARG A 104 -2.61 11.26 14.79
C ARG A 104 -2.65 12.20 13.58
N LEU A 105 -3.31 13.34 13.74
CA LEU A 105 -3.41 14.40 12.74
C LEU A 105 -2.69 15.64 13.27
N ASP A 106 -1.81 16.23 12.46
CA ASP A 106 -1.14 17.51 12.75
C ASP A 106 -1.39 18.48 11.58
N LEU A 107 -1.96 19.65 11.87
CA LEU A 107 -2.19 20.74 10.92
C LEU A 107 -0.88 21.51 10.68
N LYS A 108 -0.45 21.62 9.42
CA LYS A 108 0.74 22.35 8.99
C LYS A 108 0.44 23.17 7.73
N GLY A 109 0.04 24.42 7.92
CA GLY A 109 -0.34 25.31 6.81
C GLY A 109 -1.48 24.70 5.98
N PRO A 110 -1.33 24.52 4.65
CA PRO A 110 -2.37 23.92 3.79
C PRO A 110 -2.46 22.39 3.89
N ALA A 111 -1.65 21.77 4.76
CA ALA A 111 -1.49 20.34 4.84
C ALA A 111 -1.91 19.75 6.19
N VAL A 112 -2.38 18.51 6.17
CA VAL A 112 -2.64 17.69 7.35
C VAL A 112 -1.68 16.50 7.28
N GLN A 113 -0.74 16.44 8.22
CA GLN A 113 0.15 15.29 8.39
C GLN A 113 -0.57 14.23 9.21
N VAL A 114 -0.53 12.99 8.75
CA VAL A 114 -1.29 11.90 9.35
C VAL A 114 -0.39 10.69 9.61
N ASP A 115 -0.20 10.37 10.88
CA ASP A 115 0.49 9.17 11.33
C ASP A 115 -0.52 8.11 11.78
N ASN A 116 -0.35 6.88 11.29
CA ASN A 116 -1.22 5.76 11.60
C ASN A 116 -0.41 4.61 12.19
N ILE A 117 -0.97 3.99 13.22
CA ILE A 117 -0.42 2.80 13.88
C ILE A 117 -1.55 1.79 14.04
N MET A 118 -1.37 0.62 13.47
CA MET A 118 -2.16 -0.57 13.79
C MET A 118 -1.33 -1.48 14.70
N ILE A 119 -1.91 -1.90 15.82
CA ILE A 119 -1.34 -2.96 16.67
C ILE A 119 -2.27 -4.16 16.57
N ASN A 120 -1.77 -5.23 15.97
CA ASN A 120 -2.52 -6.46 15.80
C ASN A 120 -2.44 -7.32 17.07
N ASN A 121 -3.51 -8.02 17.40
CA ASN A 121 -3.55 -8.96 18.52
C ASN A 121 -4.51 -10.13 18.25
N ARG A 122 -4.31 -10.82 17.12
CA ARG A 122 -5.15 -11.96 16.72
C ARG A 122 -4.80 -13.21 17.52
N ASN A 123 -5.81 -14.01 17.87
CA ASN A 123 -5.61 -15.24 18.66
C ASN A 123 -5.23 -16.48 17.83
N ASP A 124 -5.44 -16.48 16.51
CA ASP A 124 -5.18 -17.67 15.68
C ASP A 124 -3.67 -17.90 15.39
N HIS A 125 -2.84 -16.89 15.64
CA HIS A 125 -1.38 -16.86 15.42
C HIS A 125 -0.92 -17.33 14.03
N LYS A 126 -1.84 -17.41 13.06
CA LYS A 126 -1.54 -17.91 11.72
C LYS A 126 -0.96 -16.78 10.88
N GLN A 127 0.19 -17.01 10.27
CA GLN A 127 0.69 -16.13 9.22
C GLN A 127 -0.13 -16.36 7.94
N TYR A 128 -0.86 -15.34 7.50
CA TYR A 128 -1.61 -15.36 6.25
C TYR A 128 -0.78 -14.74 5.12
N PRO A 129 -1.07 -15.09 3.85
CA PRO A 129 -0.43 -14.45 2.70
C PRO A 129 -0.58 -12.93 2.75
N ALA A 130 0.42 -12.23 2.18
CA ALA A 130 0.38 -10.79 2.08
C ALA A 130 -0.83 -10.31 1.28
N ARG A 131 -1.38 -9.15 1.66
CA ARG A 131 -2.48 -8.52 0.92
C ARG A 131 -2.18 -7.05 0.65
N PRO A 132 -2.73 -6.47 -0.44
CA PRO A 132 -2.66 -5.04 -0.66
C PRO A 132 -3.45 -4.32 0.43
N GLN A 133 -2.78 -3.40 1.11
CA GLN A 133 -3.35 -2.54 2.14
C GLN A 133 -3.76 -1.19 1.54
N GLU A 134 -4.75 -0.53 2.14
CA GLU A 134 -5.17 0.83 1.79
C GLU A 134 -4.60 1.82 2.81
N LEU A 135 -3.67 2.69 2.39
CA LEU A 135 -2.80 3.43 3.30
C LEU A 135 -2.88 4.95 3.12
N PRO A 136 -4.06 5.59 3.21
CA PRO A 136 -5.35 5.08 3.70
C PRO A 136 -6.32 4.73 2.56
N ALA A 137 -7.54 4.31 2.90
CA ALA A 137 -8.69 4.48 2.01
C ALA A 137 -9.13 5.95 2.05
N LEU A 138 -9.26 6.61 0.90
CA LEU A 138 -9.61 8.03 0.80
C LEU A 138 -10.78 8.21 -0.16
N TYR A 139 -11.90 8.68 0.37
CA TYR A 139 -13.13 8.94 -0.38
C TYR A 139 -13.44 10.44 -0.46
N ALA A 140 -13.67 10.94 -1.68
CA ALA A 140 -14.01 12.33 -1.96
C ALA A 140 -15.42 12.47 -2.55
N ASN A 141 -16.06 13.62 -2.31
CA ASN A 141 -17.39 13.92 -2.83
C ASN A 141 -17.43 13.93 -4.36
N GLY A 142 -18.59 13.64 -4.94
CA GLY A 142 -18.74 13.43 -6.39
C GLY A 142 -18.26 14.57 -7.32
N PRO A 143 -18.28 15.87 -6.92
CA PRO A 143 -17.65 16.94 -7.67
C PRO A 143 -16.14 16.82 -7.89
N TYR A 144 -15.42 16.01 -7.11
CA TYR A 144 -13.96 15.85 -7.18
C TYR A 144 -13.58 14.62 -8.00
N TYR A 145 -13.89 14.64 -9.30
CA TYR A 145 -13.87 13.46 -10.17
C TYR A 145 -12.72 13.42 -11.19
N PHE A 146 -11.87 14.44 -11.24
CA PHE A 146 -10.60 14.36 -11.96
C PHE A 146 -9.53 13.79 -11.04
N PHE A 147 -8.86 12.72 -11.47
CA PHE A 147 -7.72 12.15 -10.77
C PHE A 147 -6.42 12.63 -11.43
N TYR A 148 -5.45 13.06 -10.62
CA TYR A 148 -4.16 13.56 -11.07
C TYR A 148 -3.02 12.80 -10.41
N GLY A 149 -1.96 12.59 -11.18
CA GLY A 149 -0.69 12.08 -10.69
C GLY A 149 0.37 12.15 -11.78
N TYR A 150 1.62 11.93 -11.41
CA TYR A 150 2.68 11.76 -12.40
C TYR A 150 2.85 10.28 -12.73
N THR A 151 2.77 9.90 -14.01
CA THR A 151 2.89 8.50 -14.47
C THR A 151 4.08 8.28 -15.40
N GLY A 152 4.95 9.28 -15.56
CA GLY A 152 6.13 9.17 -16.40
C GLY A 152 7.30 8.49 -15.70
N ASP A 153 8.38 8.26 -16.44
CA ASP A 153 9.57 7.55 -15.97
C ASP A 153 10.70 8.48 -15.52
N LYS A 154 10.42 9.78 -15.30
CA LYS A 154 11.37 10.81 -14.85
C LYS A 154 10.75 11.64 -13.72
N PRO A 155 10.46 11.04 -12.55
CA PRO A 155 9.82 11.74 -11.44
C PRO A 155 10.70 12.89 -10.95
N PHE A 156 10.07 13.91 -10.36
CA PHE A 156 10.76 15.07 -9.78
C PHE A 156 11.50 15.94 -10.81
N THR A 157 11.06 15.95 -12.07
CA THR A 157 11.64 16.76 -13.16
C THR A 157 10.70 17.86 -13.67
N ASN A 158 9.55 18.08 -13.01
CA ASN A 158 8.47 18.95 -13.50
C ASN A 158 7.85 18.53 -14.85
N ALA A 159 8.15 17.33 -15.34
CA ALA A 159 7.46 16.76 -16.51
C ALA A 159 5.93 16.76 -16.32
N PRO A 160 5.11 16.87 -17.37
CA PRO A 160 3.66 17.08 -17.25
C PRO A 160 2.92 16.09 -16.31
N ILE A 161 1.93 16.60 -15.58
CA ILE A 161 1.02 15.78 -14.74
C ILE A 161 0.02 15.08 -15.66
N THR A 162 -0.27 13.82 -15.37
CA THR A 162 -1.33 13.05 -16.04
C THR A 162 -2.67 13.35 -15.37
N CYS A 163 -3.67 13.71 -16.18
CA CYS A 163 -5.05 13.89 -15.75
C CYS A 163 -5.89 12.71 -16.25
N PHE A 164 -6.70 12.15 -15.36
CA PHE A 164 -7.65 11.11 -15.68
C PHE A 164 -9.06 11.64 -15.40
N ASP A 165 -9.83 11.82 -16.46
CA ASP A 165 -11.24 12.17 -16.37
C ASP A 165 -12.07 10.91 -16.16
N THR A 166 -12.60 10.73 -14.95
CA THR A 166 -13.38 9.53 -14.63
C THR A 166 -14.69 9.43 -15.43
N ARG A 167 -15.17 10.53 -16.04
CA ARG A 167 -16.31 10.48 -16.99
C ARG A 167 -15.98 9.67 -18.24
N ALA A 168 -14.73 9.73 -18.71
CA ALA A 168 -14.28 8.93 -19.85
C ALA A 168 -14.29 7.42 -19.52
N LEU A 169 -14.18 7.05 -18.24
CA LEU A 169 -14.30 5.66 -17.80
C LEU A 169 -15.75 5.17 -17.82
N LEU A 170 -16.75 6.06 -17.69
CA LEU A 170 -18.16 5.70 -17.85
C LEU A 170 -18.45 5.21 -19.27
N ALA A 171 -17.77 5.78 -20.26
CA ALA A 171 -17.89 5.36 -21.66
C ALA A 171 -17.22 4.00 -21.94
N LEU A 172 -16.25 3.60 -21.11
CA LEU A 172 -15.50 2.34 -21.21
C LEU A 172 -16.03 1.25 -20.27
N ALA A 173 -16.81 1.61 -19.26
CA ALA A 173 -17.49 0.67 -18.38
C ALA A 173 -18.39 -0.20 -19.26
N ARG A 174 -17.98 -1.45 -19.41
CA ARG A 174 -18.73 -2.45 -20.18
C ARG A 174 -20.17 -2.37 -19.71
N ARG A 175 -21.10 -2.17 -20.65
CA ARG A 175 -22.50 -2.50 -20.42
C ARG A 175 -22.50 -3.87 -19.74
N ASP A 176 -23.17 -3.99 -18.61
CA ASP A 176 -23.54 -5.28 -18.07
C ASP A 176 -24.01 -6.16 -19.25
N PRO A 177 -23.53 -7.41 -19.41
CA PRO A 177 -23.98 -8.32 -20.46
C PRO A 177 -25.51 -8.46 -20.55
N THR A 178 -26.23 -8.16 -19.47
CA THR A 178 -27.69 -8.20 -19.37
C THR A 178 -28.37 -6.85 -19.64
N GLY A 179 -27.61 -5.75 -19.66
CA GLY A 179 -28.12 -4.40 -19.91
C GLY A 179 -29.02 -3.81 -18.81
N THR A 180 -29.13 -4.46 -17.65
CA THR A 180 -30.13 -4.09 -16.63
C THR A 180 -29.64 -3.18 -15.50
N GLU A 181 -28.33 -3.08 -15.24
CA GLU A 181 -27.84 -2.19 -14.19
C GLU A 181 -27.61 -0.76 -14.72
N PRO A 182 -28.31 0.25 -14.18
CA PRO A 182 -28.03 1.64 -14.51
C PRO A 182 -26.60 2.01 -14.10
N LEU A 183 -25.96 2.89 -14.88
CA LEU A 183 -24.60 3.41 -14.64
C LEU A 183 -24.39 3.96 -13.22
N SER A 184 -25.47 4.29 -12.50
CA SER A 184 -25.48 4.82 -11.14
C SER A 184 -24.90 3.88 -10.08
N HIS A 185 -24.76 2.57 -10.35
CA HIS A 185 -24.29 1.57 -9.36
C HIS A 185 -22.95 0.91 -9.71
N ALA A 186 -22.29 1.31 -10.80
CA ALA A 186 -21.05 0.67 -11.23
C ALA A 186 -19.81 1.27 -10.54
N PHE A 187 -18.87 0.40 -10.18
CA PHE A 187 -17.52 0.81 -9.81
C PHE A 187 -16.70 1.03 -11.09
N HIS A 188 -16.31 2.27 -11.34
CA HIS A 188 -15.48 2.64 -12.49
C HIS A 188 -14.00 2.55 -12.10
N TRP A 189 -13.51 1.32 -12.01
CA TRP A 189 -12.12 1.03 -11.65
C TRP A 189 -11.16 1.52 -12.72
N MET A 190 -10.19 2.31 -12.28
CA MET A 190 -9.02 2.60 -13.08
C MET A 190 -8.03 1.43 -12.96
N PRO A 191 -7.27 1.11 -14.03
CA PRO A 191 -6.10 0.26 -13.88
C PRO A 191 -5.22 0.80 -12.75
N ARG A 192 -4.61 -0.09 -11.96
CA ARG A 192 -3.71 0.36 -10.90
C ARG A 192 -2.60 1.22 -11.50
N GLN A 193 -2.37 2.38 -10.91
CA GLN A 193 -1.43 3.37 -11.44
C GLN A 193 -0.08 3.24 -10.72
N LEU A 194 1.01 3.33 -11.50
CA LEU A 194 2.35 3.54 -10.96
C LEU A 194 2.63 5.04 -10.91
N LEU A 195 2.73 5.59 -9.70
CA LEU A 195 2.98 7.02 -9.46
C LEU A 195 4.35 7.21 -8.80
N PRO A 196 5.43 7.42 -9.57
CA PRO A 196 6.78 7.49 -9.03
C PRO A 196 7.10 8.75 -8.20
N GLU A 197 6.18 9.71 -8.14
CA GLU A 197 6.29 10.86 -7.23
C GLU A 197 5.53 10.67 -5.90
N ASN A 198 4.91 9.50 -5.69
CA ASN A 198 4.21 9.13 -4.45
C ASN A 198 3.06 10.05 -4.03
N TRP A 199 2.46 10.80 -4.96
CA TRP A 199 1.29 11.62 -4.70
C TRP A 199 0.22 11.43 -5.77
N ALA A 200 -1.02 11.67 -5.36
CA ALA A 200 -2.18 11.76 -6.24
C ALA A 200 -3.11 12.88 -5.75
N ALA A 201 -3.96 13.41 -6.62
CA ALA A 201 -4.93 14.44 -6.23
C ALA A 201 -6.28 14.26 -6.92
N PHE A 202 -7.31 14.74 -6.24
CA PHE A 202 -8.60 15.01 -6.85
C PHE A 202 -8.78 16.49 -7.14
N ALA A 203 -9.48 16.80 -8.23
CA ALA A 203 -10.01 18.13 -8.46
C ALA A 203 -11.41 18.10 -9.07
N ASN A 204 -12.13 19.20 -8.87
CA ASN A 204 -13.35 19.50 -9.58
C ASN A 204 -13.07 20.18 -10.93
N ILE A 205 -14.13 20.48 -11.68
CA ILE A 205 -14.05 21.14 -13.00
C ILE A 205 -13.37 22.52 -12.98
N LYS A 206 -13.28 23.17 -11.81
CA LYS A 206 -12.59 24.46 -11.62
C LYS A 206 -11.11 24.28 -11.25
N GLY A 207 -10.62 23.05 -11.20
CA GLY A 207 -9.24 22.73 -10.80
C GLY A 207 -8.99 22.83 -9.29
N HIS A 208 -10.05 22.89 -8.46
CA HIS A 208 -9.94 22.92 -7.01
C HIS A 208 -10.18 21.54 -6.41
N GLY A 209 -9.40 21.18 -5.40
CA GLY A 209 -9.61 19.95 -4.62
C GLY A 209 -8.54 19.76 -3.57
N PHE A 210 -8.09 18.53 -3.43
CA PHE A 210 -7.05 18.15 -2.48
C PHE A 210 -6.32 16.91 -2.99
N GLY A 211 -5.11 16.72 -2.48
CA GLY A 211 -4.32 15.53 -2.78
C GLY A 211 -3.78 14.85 -1.54
N ILE A 212 -3.21 13.69 -1.78
CA ILE A 212 -2.54 12.86 -0.81
C ILE A 212 -1.11 12.62 -1.29
N TRP A 213 -0.16 12.83 -0.39
CA TRP A 213 1.22 12.40 -0.55
C TRP A 213 1.49 11.27 0.44
N ALA A 214 1.85 10.10 -0.08
CA ALA A 214 2.11 8.90 0.71
C ALA A 214 3.51 8.37 0.36
N PRO A 215 4.57 8.88 1.03
CA PRO A 215 5.95 8.47 0.76
C PRO A 215 6.09 6.95 0.71
N ARG A 216 6.87 6.45 -0.26
CA ARG A 216 7.10 5.01 -0.52
C ARG A 216 5.90 4.22 -1.06
N SER A 217 4.75 4.85 -1.30
CA SER A 217 3.63 4.22 -2.01
C SER A 217 3.68 4.58 -3.50
N TYR A 218 4.07 3.60 -4.30
CA TYR A 218 4.24 3.75 -5.75
C TYR A 218 3.07 3.17 -6.54
N LEU A 219 2.29 2.28 -5.94
CA LEU A 219 1.12 1.64 -6.55
C LEU A 219 -0.15 2.25 -5.97
N TRP A 220 -1.11 2.56 -6.83
CA TRP A 220 -2.33 3.27 -6.44
C TRP A 220 -3.56 2.63 -7.05
N SER A 221 -4.59 2.46 -6.24
CA SER A 221 -5.94 2.08 -6.68
C SER A 221 -6.81 3.32 -6.72
N SER A 222 -7.65 3.43 -7.74
CA SER A 222 -8.61 4.51 -7.85
C SER A 222 -9.86 4.04 -8.59
N PHE A 223 -11.00 4.62 -8.21
CA PHE A 223 -12.25 4.45 -8.92
C PHE A 223 -13.17 5.65 -8.70
N PHE A 224 -14.21 5.73 -9.52
CA PHE A 224 -15.39 6.54 -9.21
C PHE A 224 -16.61 5.61 -9.08
N PHE A 225 -17.48 5.88 -8.12
CA PHE A 225 -18.75 5.19 -7.94
C PHE A 225 -19.90 6.16 -8.18
N GLY A 226 -20.85 5.77 -9.02
CA GLY A 226 -22.00 6.61 -9.40
C GLY A 226 -21.67 7.63 -10.48
N HIS A 227 -22.31 8.80 -10.42
CA HIS A 227 -22.21 9.85 -11.44
C HIS A 227 -21.22 10.97 -11.05
N PRO A 228 -20.10 11.14 -11.78
CA PRO A 228 -19.16 12.23 -11.61
C PRO A 228 -19.79 13.61 -11.69
N GLY A 229 -19.32 14.53 -10.84
CA GLY A 229 -19.69 15.94 -10.87
C GLY A 229 -20.82 16.35 -9.92
N ILE A 230 -21.56 15.38 -9.37
CA ILE A 230 -22.70 15.63 -8.47
C ILE A 230 -22.57 14.82 -7.17
N GLY A 231 -23.21 15.28 -6.11
CA GLY A 231 -23.27 14.59 -4.81
C GLY A 231 -22.32 15.17 -3.76
N GLY A 232 -22.86 15.46 -2.58
CA GLY A 232 -22.16 15.91 -1.41
C GLY A 232 -21.76 14.79 -0.44
N PRO A 233 -21.43 15.15 0.81
CA PRO A 233 -20.89 14.23 1.81
C PRO A 233 -21.78 13.01 2.12
N LYS A 234 -23.09 13.12 1.91
CA LYS A 234 -24.07 12.07 2.23
C LYS A 234 -24.60 11.32 1.02
N ASP A 235 -24.14 11.67 -0.17
CA ASP A 235 -24.58 11.03 -1.40
C ASP A 235 -23.71 9.81 -1.73
N SER A 236 -24.29 8.88 -2.49
CA SER A 236 -23.58 7.66 -2.91
C SER A 236 -22.42 7.94 -3.88
N ASN A 237 -22.51 9.02 -4.66
CA ASN A 237 -21.50 9.41 -5.64
C ASN A 237 -20.18 9.75 -4.94
N THR A 238 -19.12 9.02 -5.27
CA THR A 238 -17.83 9.20 -4.61
C THR A 238 -16.67 8.86 -5.53
N ALA A 239 -15.60 9.67 -5.43
CA ALA A 239 -14.30 9.30 -5.94
C ALA A 239 -13.51 8.58 -4.84
N TYR A 240 -12.64 7.64 -5.22
CA TYR A 240 -11.78 6.89 -4.31
C TYR A 240 -10.34 6.85 -4.81
N ILE A 241 -9.40 7.01 -3.88
CA ILE A 241 -7.98 6.73 -4.07
C ILE A 241 -7.49 5.95 -2.85
N ALA A 242 -6.59 4.99 -3.07
CA ALA A 242 -5.74 4.46 -2.02
C ALA A 242 -4.29 4.30 -2.51
N PRO A 243 -3.30 4.85 -1.80
CA PRO A 243 -1.92 4.39 -1.90
C PRO A 243 -1.86 2.94 -1.38
N ASN A 244 -1.25 2.05 -2.14
CA ASN A 244 -1.18 0.63 -1.80
C ASN A 244 0.24 0.16 -1.56
N ARG A 245 0.41 -0.67 -0.52
CA ARG A 245 1.56 -1.54 -0.30
C ARG A 245 1.06 -2.93 0.04
N ASN A 246 1.79 -3.96 -0.36
CA ASN A 246 1.49 -5.33 0.05
C ASN A 246 2.21 -5.59 1.38
N GLU A 247 1.51 -6.17 2.34
CA GLU A 247 2.10 -6.46 3.65
C GLU A 247 1.56 -7.78 4.23
N ILE A 248 2.40 -8.46 5.02
CA ILE A 248 2.04 -9.61 5.85
C ILE A 248 1.70 -9.08 7.24
N LEU A 249 0.42 -9.13 7.59
CA LEU A 249 -0.06 -8.71 8.91
C LEU A 249 -0.02 -9.88 9.88
N ASP A 250 1.16 -10.15 10.47
CA ASP A 250 1.29 -11.13 11.55
C ASP A 250 0.36 -10.80 12.73
N TYR A 251 0.01 -11.82 13.50
CA TYR A 251 -0.98 -11.73 14.58
C TYR A 251 -0.68 -10.65 15.63
N ASN A 252 0.59 -10.28 15.80
CA ASN A 252 1.14 -9.34 16.79
C ASN A 252 1.90 -8.15 16.16
N ILE A 253 1.74 -7.90 14.86
CA ILE A 253 2.50 -6.84 14.17
C ILE A 253 2.14 -5.45 14.71
N VAL A 254 3.16 -4.57 14.78
CA VAL A 254 2.98 -3.13 14.87
C VAL A 254 3.19 -2.53 13.49
N PHE A 255 2.10 -2.26 12.77
CA PHE A 255 2.13 -1.74 11.41
C PHE A 255 1.96 -0.22 11.41
N LYS A 256 2.86 0.49 10.74
CA LYS A 256 2.91 1.96 10.74
C LYS A 256 2.94 2.49 9.32
N TYR A 257 2.22 3.59 9.12
CA TYR A 257 2.33 4.34 7.88
C TYR A 257 1.96 5.81 8.08
N HIS A 258 2.47 6.64 7.17
CA HIS A 258 2.30 8.08 7.19
C HIS A 258 1.80 8.56 5.83
N TYR A 259 0.94 9.57 5.83
CA TYR A 259 0.58 10.32 4.63
C TYR A 259 0.32 11.78 4.98
N THR A 260 0.31 12.64 3.96
CA THR A 260 -0.05 14.05 4.09
C THR A 260 -1.22 14.36 3.15
N LEU A 261 -2.29 14.94 3.68
CA LEU A 261 -3.37 15.53 2.88
C LEU A 261 -3.04 16.99 2.59
N ILE A 262 -3.26 17.45 1.37
CA ILE A 262 -2.85 18.79 0.92
C ILE A 262 -4.02 19.44 0.17
N ILE A 263 -4.56 20.55 0.68
CA ILE A 263 -5.67 21.25 0.03
C ILE A 263 -5.13 22.21 -1.03
N GLY A 264 -5.57 22.06 -2.28
CA GLY A 264 -5.11 22.89 -3.39
C GLY A 264 -5.40 22.28 -4.76
N SER A 265 -4.99 23.01 -5.81
CA SER A 265 -4.96 22.45 -7.16
C SER A 265 -3.90 21.34 -7.28
N PRO A 266 -3.98 20.45 -8.29
CA PRO A 266 -2.97 19.43 -8.51
C PRO A 266 -1.53 19.97 -8.61
N VAL A 267 -1.37 21.17 -9.19
CA VAL A 267 -0.07 21.86 -9.26
C VAL A 267 0.40 22.27 -7.87
N GLN A 268 -0.48 22.82 -7.02
CA GLN A 268 -0.15 23.18 -5.64
C GLN A 268 0.21 21.96 -4.79
N VAL A 269 -0.52 20.85 -4.96
CA VAL A 269 -0.20 19.56 -4.31
C VAL A 269 1.20 19.10 -4.71
N ARG A 270 1.51 19.05 -6.01
CA ARG A 270 2.84 18.64 -6.49
C ARG A 270 3.96 19.55 -5.99
N ASN A 271 3.74 20.86 -6.00
CA ASN A 271 4.71 21.83 -5.51
C ASN A 271 5.00 21.63 -4.02
N TYR A 272 3.97 21.37 -3.21
CA TYR A 272 4.15 20.99 -1.81
C TYR A 272 4.99 19.72 -1.69
N VAL A 273 4.69 18.68 -2.49
CA VAL A 273 5.47 17.44 -2.50
C VAL A 273 6.91 17.70 -2.87
N TYR A 274 7.20 18.48 -3.91
CA TYR A 274 8.58 18.77 -4.34
C TYR A 274 9.37 19.55 -3.28
N ALA A 275 8.70 20.42 -2.52
CA ALA A 275 9.33 21.19 -1.45
C ALA A 275 9.65 20.35 -0.20
N HIS A 276 8.94 19.24 0.02
CA HIS A 276 9.05 18.44 1.26
C HIS A 276 9.58 17.02 1.02
N ALA A 277 9.53 16.52 -0.20
CA ALA A 277 10.05 15.21 -0.56
C ALA A 277 11.57 15.27 -0.65
N HIS A 278 12.22 14.33 0.01
CA HIS A 278 13.62 14.06 -0.24
C HIS A 278 13.72 13.07 -1.40
N PRO A 279 14.63 13.28 -2.38
CA PRO A 279 14.86 12.31 -3.44
C PRO A 279 15.03 10.92 -2.85
N ALA A 280 14.27 9.95 -3.38
CA ALA A 280 14.34 8.58 -2.88
C ALA A 280 15.79 8.09 -3.00
N ALA A 281 16.41 7.85 -1.86
CA ALA A 281 17.66 7.14 -1.78
C ALA A 281 17.58 5.82 -2.56
N GLN A 282 18.71 5.38 -3.13
CA GLN A 282 18.82 4.04 -3.70
C GLN A 282 18.18 3.00 -2.78
N PRO A 283 17.37 2.07 -3.31
CA PRO A 283 16.66 1.10 -2.48
C PRO A 283 17.62 0.33 -1.57
N CYS A 284 17.30 0.31 -0.28
CA CYS A 284 18.10 -0.31 0.76
C CYS A 284 17.16 -0.87 1.82
N TRP A 285 17.09 -2.19 1.87
CA TRP A 285 16.31 -2.94 2.84
C TRP A 285 17.26 -3.60 3.84
N ARG A 286 17.06 -3.31 5.12
CA ARG A 286 17.79 -3.88 6.26
C ARG A 286 16.75 -4.47 7.21
N PHE A 287 16.74 -5.78 7.32
CA PHE A 287 15.71 -6.53 8.02
C PHE A 287 15.99 -6.61 9.53
N GLN A 288 16.20 -5.44 10.15
CA GLN A 288 16.54 -5.35 11.57
C GLN A 288 15.32 -5.63 12.45
N ASN A 289 14.15 -5.09 12.07
CA ASN A 289 12.94 -5.09 12.90
C ASN A 289 11.64 -5.19 12.09
N SER A 290 11.71 -5.30 10.76
CA SER A 290 10.54 -5.49 9.91
C SER A 290 10.93 -6.10 8.56
N ARG A 291 9.93 -6.58 7.82
CA ARG A 291 10.06 -7.04 6.43
C ARG A 291 10.21 -5.91 5.43
N GLN A 292 9.91 -4.67 5.83
CA GLN A 292 9.92 -3.50 4.94
C GLN A 292 9.16 -3.76 3.64
N ASP A 293 7.92 -4.29 3.77
CA ASP A 293 7.00 -4.61 2.69
C ASP A 293 7.46 -5.74 1.74
N TRP A 294 8.51 -6.51 2.10
CA TRP A 294 8.84 -7.76 1.39
C TRP A 294 7.85 -8.87 1.75
N THR A 295 7.40 -9.61 0.73
CA THR A 295 6.38 -10.66 0.87
C THR A 295 6.87 -11.99 0.30
N TYR A 296 6.12 -13.07 0.53
CA TYR A 296 6.53 -14.42 0.19
C TYR A 296 5.58 -15.11 -0.79
N HIS A 297 6.13 -16.04 -1.56
CA HIS A 297 5.37 -17.00 -2.36
C HIS A 297 5.96 -18.40 -2.17
N SER A 298 5.10 -19.37 -1.80
CA SER A 298 5.49 -20.75 -1.48
C SER A 298 6.64 -20.84 -0.47
N THR A 299 6.66 -19.92 0.50
CA THR A 299 7.60 -19.87 1.61
C THR A 299 7.04 -18.93 2.66
N THR A 300 7.60 -18.99 3.86
CA THR A 300 7.30 -18.11 4.99
C THR A 300 8.61 -17.76 5.71
N ASP A 301 8.53 -16.82 6.64
CA ASP A 301 9.57 -16.64 7.64
C ASP A 301 9.07 -16.99 9.04
N SER A 302 9.92 -16.82 10.05
CA SER A 302 9.57 -17.12 11.45
C SER A 302 8.56 -16.15 12.11
N GLY A 303 7.96 -15.20 11.38
CA GLY A 303 6.96 -14.27 11.92
C GLY A 303 7.54 -13.02 12.60
N PHE A 304 6.66 -12.10 12.98
CA PHE A 304 6.99 -10.89 13.74
C PHE A 304 7.10 -11.21 15.26
N PRO A 305 8.03 -10.58 16.00
CA PRO A 305 8.98 -9.54 15.59
C PRO A 305 10.19 -10.08 14.81
N ILE A 306 10.57 -9.34 13.76
CA ILE A 306 11.83 -9.58 13.04
C ILE A 306 13.00 -9.15 13.94
N ARG A 307 14.06 -9.97 14.01
CA ARG A 307 15.24 -9.75 14.87
C ARG A 307 16.53 -9.87 14.08
N GLY A 308 16.90 -8.80 13.38
CA GLY A 308 18.19 -8.70 12.68
C GLY A 308 18.24 -9.35 11.30
N CYS A 309 17.38 -10.32 10.99
CA CYS A 309 17.22 -10.92 9.66
C CYS A 309 15.83 -11.52 9.43
N LEU A 310 15.50 -11.76 8.16
CA LEU A 310 14.42 -12.66 7.76
C LEU A 310 14.95 -14.10 7.80
N HIS A 311 14.33 -14.94 8.61
CA HIS A 311 14.60 -16.38 8.70
C HIS A 311 13.64 -17.12 7.76
N VAL A 312 14.05 -17.33 6.51
CA VAL A 312 13.19 -17.86 5.45
C VAL A 312 13.34 -19.37 5.33
N HIS A 313 12.21 -20.06 5.21
CA HIS A 313 12.12 -21.51 5.05
C HIS A 313 11.59 -21.85 3.65
N PRO A 314 12.44 -22.06 2.64
CA PRO A 314 11.98 -22.41 1.30
C PRO A 314 11.30 -23.78 1.31
N GLU A 315 10.02 -23.82 0.96
CA GLU A 315 9.20 -25.04 1.05
C GLU A 315 9.28 -25.89 -0.22
N THR A 316 9.35 -25.25 -1.39
CA THR A 316 9.25 -25.94 -2.68
C THR A 316 10.16 -25.31 -3.74
N ARG A 317 10.32 -26.00 -4.87
CA ARG A 317 10.93 -25.38 -6.04
C ARG A 317 10.05 -24.21 -6.49
N GLY A 318 10.67 -23.04 -6.63
CA GLY A 318 9.96 -21.81 -7.01
C GLY A 318 9.52 -20.94 -5.82
N SER A 319 9.96 -21.25 -4.59
CA SER A 319 9.88 -20.30 -3.48
C SER A 319 10.60 -18.99 -3.82
N PHE A 320 9.94 -17.85 -3.58
CA PHE A 320 10.56 -16.54 -3.81
C PHE A 320 10.10 -15.49 -2.81
N LEU A 321 10.95 -14.48 -2.66
CA LEU A 321 10.64 -13.22 -2.01
C LEU A 321 10.25 -12.20 -3.08
N LEU A 322 9.15 -11.49 -2.86
CA LEU A 322 8.73 -10.38 -3.70
C LEU A 322 9.01 -9.07 -2.97
N GLY A 323 9.82 -8.22 -3.58
CA GLY A 323 10.12 -6.90 -3.04
C GLY A 323 8.93 -5.94 -3.20
N PRO A 324 8.88 -4.87 -2.41
CA PRO A 324 7.86 -3.84 -2.59
C PRO A 324 7.96 -3.19 -3.96
N VAL A 325 6.84 -2.65 -4.42
CA VAL A 325 6.87 -1.71 -5.55
C VAL A 325 7.64 -0.48 -5.10
N TRP A 326 8.66 -0.13 -5.87
CA TRP A 326 9.55 1.00 -5.66
C TRP A 326 9.73 1.74 -6.99
N TYR A 327 10.64 2.70 -7.02
CA TYR A 327 11.11 3.30 -8.26
C TYR A 327 12.62 3.58 -8.21
N TRP A 328 13.36 3.17 -9.23
CA TRP A 328 14.76 3.55 -9.40
C TRP A 328 15.19 3.52 -10.87
N GLN A 329 16.26 4.23 -11.19
CA GLN A 329 16.90 4.18 -12.51
C GLN A 329 17.97 3.08 -12.52
N ALA A 330 17.94 2.21 -13.54
CA ALA A 330 18.88 1.11 -13.70
C ALA A 330 20.34 1.60 -13.67
N THR A 331 20.63 2.74 -14.31
CA THR A 331 21.96 3.36 -14.37
C THR A 331 22.49 3.77 -13.00
N HIS A 332 21.61 4.11 -12.06
CA HIS A 332 21.99 4.47 -10.69
C HIS A 332 22.07 3.25 -9.77
N CYS A 333 21.60 2.08 -10.19
CA CYS A 333 21.50 0.87 -9.37
C CYS A 333 22.04 -0.38 -10.12
N PRO A 334 23.26 -0.36 -10.68
CA PRO A 334 23.73 -1.41 -11.58
C PRO A 334 23.97 -2.76 -10.90
N VAL A 335 24.14 -2.76 -9.57
CA VAL A 335 24.55 -3.92 -8.79
C VAL A 335 23.67 -4.04 -7.55
N LEU A 336 23.09 -5.22 -7.35
CA LEU A 336 22.36 -5.57 -6.13
C LEU A 336 23.29 -6.34 -5.19
N TYR A 337 23.27 -5.98 -3.91
CA TYR A 337 23.98 -6.65 -2.82
C TYR A 337 22.97 -7.33 -1.90
N VAL A 338 23.17 -8.62 -1.63
CA VAL A 338 22.34 -9.40 -0.71
C VAL A 338 23.24 -9.92 0.42
N GLN A 339 22.95 -9.54 1.66
CA GLN A 339 23.63 -10.11 2.83
C GLN A 339 22.81 -11.27 3.36
N ALA A 340 23.29 -12.50 3.14
CA ALA A 340 22.55 -13.69 3.54
C ALA A 340 23.46 -14.86 3.90
N SER A 341 22.90 -15.84 4.62
CA SER A 341 23.45 -17.18 4.74
C SER A 341 22.46 -18.19 4.15
N PHE A 342 22.98 -19.29 3.62
CA PHE A 342 22.20 -20.34 2.96
C PHE A 342 22.63 -21.68 3.54
N SER A 343 21.69 -22.56 3.87
CA SER A 343 21.96 -23.92 4.38
C SER A 343 20.99 -24.91 3.73
N HIS A 344 21.52 -26.06 3.30
CA HIS A 344 20.74 -27.16 2.71
C HIS A 344 19.84 -26.72 1.55
N VAL A 345 20.40 -25.89 0.67
CA VAL A 345 19.79 -25.45 -0.58
C VAL A 345 20.78 -25.64 -1.73
N GLY A 346 20.30 -25.58 -2.96
CA GLY A 346 21.14 -25.56 -4.16
C GLY A 346 22.05 -24.33 -4.24
N THR A 347 22.93 -24.31 -5.24
CA THR A 347 23.98 -23.29 -5.37
C THR A 347 23.59 -22.09 -6.23
N THR A 348 22.38 -22.06 -6.78
CA THR A 348 21.94 -21.01 -7.72
C THR A 348 20.55 -20.51 -7.37
N GLY A 349 20.41 -19.19 -7.27
CA GLY A 349 19.12 -18.49 -7.25
C GLY A 349 19.02 -17.48 -8.40
N TYR A 350 17.89 -16.80 -8.51
CA TYR A 350 17.66 -15.79 -9.56
C TYR A 350 17.08 -14.50 -8.99
N VAL A 351 17.58 -13.36 -9.46
CA VAL A 351 16.95 -12.06 -9.25
C VAL A 351 16.22 -11.68 -10.51
N TYR A 352 14.90 -11.56 -10.42
CA TYR A 352 14.06 -10.93 -11.41
C TYR A 352 13.90 -9.45 -11.08
N PHE A 353 13.81 -8.62 -12.11
CA PHE A 353 13.47 -7.21 -11.99
C PHE A 353 12.28 -6.91 -12.92
N ARG A 354 11.43 -5.95 -12.53
CA ARG A 354 10.34 -5.47 -13.36
C ARG A 354 10.64 -4.04 -13.79
N ARG A 355 10.62 -3.79 -15.10
CA ARG A 355 10.75 -2.42 -15.63
C ARG A 355 9.47 -1.65 -15.39
N PHE A 356 9.59 -0.32 -15.28
CA PHE A 356 8.44 0.58 -15.14
C PHE A 356 7.44 0.44 -16.29
N ALA A 357 7.94 0.20 -17.51
CA ALA A 357 7.12 0.03 -18.71
C ALA A 357 6.38 -1.32 -18.78
N ASP A 358 6.71 -2.30 -17.93
CA ASP A 358 6.13 -3.64 -18.00
C ASP A 358 5.06 -3.85 -16.92
N ALA A 359 3.91 -4.38 -17.36
CA ALA A 359 2.77 -4.68 -16.48
C ALA A 359 3.06 -5.83 -15.50
N ALA A 360 3.97 -6.74 -15.86
CA ALA A 360 4.33 -7.93 -15.08
C ALA A 360 5.83 -8.25 -15.24
N PHE A 361 6.34 -9.14 -14.38
CA PHE A 361 7.69 -9.69 -14.54
C PHE A 361 7.80 -10.49 -15.85
N SER A 362 8.92 -10.34 -16.54
CA SER A 362 9.25 -11.11 -17.74
C SER A 362 10.27 -12.21 -17.43
N PRO A 363 10.16 -13.40 -18.06
CA PRO A 363 11.21 -14.43 -17.99
C PRO A 363 12.52 -14.01 -18.68
N LEU A 364 12.57 -12.84 -19.34
CA LEU A 364 13.79 -12.28 -19.92
C LEU A 364 14.45 -11.22 -19.02
N GLU A 365 13.85 -10.93 -17.86
CA GLU A 365 14.27 -9.86 -16.94
C GLU A 365 14.82 -10.44 -15.65
N LEU A 366 15.88 -11.24 -15.78
CA LEU A 366 16.50 -11.93 -14.66
C LEU A 366 18.03 -11.97 -14.73
N ARG A 367 18.64 -12.21 -13.57
CA ARG A 367 20.06 -12.55 -13.42
C ARG A 367 20.23 -13.72 -12.44
N PRO A 368 20.96 -14.77 -12.81
CA PRO A 368 21.36 -15.79 -11.85
C PRO A 368 22.38 -15.22 -10.86
N TYR A 369 22.40 -15.78 -9.65
CA TYR A 369 23.45 -15.56 -8.67
C TYR A 369 23.84 -16.88 -8.03
N ALA A 370 25.15 -17.08 -7.84
CA ALA A 370 25.68 -18.25 -7.14
C ALA A 370 25.68 -18.00 -5.63
N VAL A 371 25.41 -19.06 -4.85
CA VAL A 371 25.45 -19.04 -3.39
C VAL A 371 26.34 -20.14 -2.81
N ASN A 372 26.79 -19.94 -1.57
CA ASN A 372 27.52 -20.93 -0.79
C ASN A 372 26.60 -21.48 0.29
N PRO A 373 26.07 -22.72 0.16
CA PRO A 373 25.12 -23.29 1.10
C PRO A 373 25.80 -23.90 2.34
N ASP A 374 26.69 -23.15 2.99
CA ASP A 374 27.52 -23.59 4.14
C ASP A 374 27.11 -22.93 5.47
N GLY A 375 25.98 -22.23 5.49
CA GLY A 375 25.46 -21.55 6.69
C GLY A 375 26.14 -20.24 7.07
N HIS A 376 27.18 -19.79 6.36
CA HIS A 376 27.88 -18.55 6.69
C HIS A 376 27.31 -17.32 5.98
N TYR A 377 27.21 -16.20 6.72
CA TYR A 377 26.80 -14.92 6.16
C TYR A 377 27.82 -14.38 5.17
N ARG A 378 27.37 -14.01 3.97
CA ARG A 378 28.17 -13.34 2.94
C ARG A 378 27.40 -12.21 2.29
N TRP A 379 28.15 -11.32 1.66
CA TRP A 379 27.61 -10.36 0.70
C TRP A 379 27.69 -10.95 -0.70
N TYR A 380 26.54 -11.28 -1.27
CA TYR A 380 26.40 -11.71 -2.65
C TYR A 380 26.23 -10.50 -3.54
N ARG A 381 27.10 -10.36 -4.54
CA ARG A 381 27.12 -9.24 -5.48
C ARG A 381 26.54 -9.67 -6.82
N ILE A 382 25.43 -9.07 -7.22
CA ILE A 382 24.65 -9.46 -8.40
C ILE A 382 24.68 -8.31 -9.40
N ASN A 383 25.41 -8.48 -10.52
CA ASN A 383 25.51 -7.48 -11.57
C ASN A 383 24.23 -7.49 -12.43
N LEU A 384 23.29 -6.59 -12.12
CA LEU A 384 22.04 -6.43 -12.86
C LEU A 384 22.26 -5.75 -14.21
N ALA A 385 23.21 -4.82 -14.31
CA ALA A 385 23.55 -4.15 -15.57
C ALA A 385 24.06 -5.11 -16.67
N ALA A 386 24.47 -6.32 -16.31
CA ALA A 386 24.80 -7.37 -17.27
C ALA A 386 23.56 -8.02 -17.94
N ALA A 387 22.35 -7.75 -17.45
CA ALA A 387 21.13 -8.22 -18.10
C ALA A 387 20.76 -7.25 -19.25
N PRO A 388 20.56 -7.72 -20.50
CA PRO A 388 20.26 -6.84 -21.63
C PRO A 388 19.01 -5.96 -21.45
N ARG A 389 18.02 -6.43 -20.68
CA ARG A 389 16.80 -5.70 -20.37
C ARG A 389 16.89 -4.80 -19.13
N TYR A 390 18.01 -4.80 -18.40
CA TYR A 390 18.18 -3.94 -17.24
C TYR A 390 18.53 -2.49 -17.65
N ARG A 391 17.55 -1.77 -18.19
CA ARG A 391 17.70 -0.39 -18.68
C ARG A 391 16.46 0.46 -18.39
N GLY A 392 16.68 1.76 -18.17
CA GLY A 392 15.62 2.72 -17.84
C GLY A 392 15.09 2.57 -16.41
N ALA A 393 13.83 2.98 -16.21
CA ALA A 393 13.18 2.93 -14.92
C ALA A 393 12.75 1.50 -14.54
N MET A 394 12.93 1.17 -13.27
CA MET A 394 12.61 -0.11 -12.65
C MET A 394 11.67 0.09 -11.47
N VAL A 395 10.85 -0.91 -11.18
CA VAL A 395 9.79 -0.78 -10.16
C VAL A 395 9.70 -1.91 -9.15
N GLN A 396 10.31 -3.06 -9.39
CA GLN A 396 10.18 -4.17 -8.44
C GLN A 396 11.28 -5.21 -8.61
N LEU A 397 11.65 -5.85 -7.51
CA LEU A 397 12.53 -7.01 -7.50
C LEU A 397 11.73 -8.25 -7.07
N ARG A 398 12.12 -9.40 -7.61
CA ARG A 398 11.72 -10.71 -7.11
C ARG A 398 12.99 -11.55 -6.95
N LEU A 399 13.17 -12.14 -5.78
CA LEU A 399 14.32 -12.96 -5.43
C LEU A 399 13.88 -14.41 -5.33
N ASP A 400 14.14 -15.17 -6.39
CA ASP A 400 13.94 -16.62 -6.40
C ASP A 400 15.05 -17.27 -5.59
N LEU A 401 14.62 -18.09 -4.64
CA LEU A 401 15.49 -18.77 -3.72
C LEU A 401 16.08 -20.02 -4.40
N PRO A 402 17.32 -20.40 -4.06
CA PRO A 402 17.85 -21.69 -4.47
C PRO A 402 16.95 -22.83 -3.96
N GLN A 403 16.84 -23.89 -4.76
CA GLN A 403 15.96 -25.01 -4.45
C GLN A 403 16.36 -25.67 -3.11
N PRO A 404 15.40 -25.99 -2.21
CA PRO A 404 15.70 -26.75 -1.00
C PRO A 404 16.23 -28.15 -1.34
N THR A 405 17.29 -28.59 -0.67
CA THR A 405 17.86 -29.95 -0.83
C THR A 405 17.57 -30.86 0.37
N ALA A 406 17.02 -30.31 1.45
CA ALA A 406 16.56 -31.03 2.63
C ALA A 406 15.35 -30.31 3.25
N SER A 407 14.63 -31.00 4.14
CA SER A 407 13.44 -30.44 4.82
C SER A 407 13.77 -29.32 5.81
N ASP A 408 15.02 -29.22 6.26
CA ASP A 408 15.52 -28.19 7.17
C ASP A 408 16.28 -27.06 6.43
N ALA A 409 16.06 -26.93 5.11
CA ALA A 409 16.59 -25.85 4.30
C ALA A 409 16.26 -24.48 4.93
N SER A 410 17.26 -23.61 4.99
CA SER A 410 17.10 -22.28 5.60
C SER A 410 17.93 -21.22 4.91
N ILE A 411 17.36 -20.02 4.83
CA ILE A 411 18.00 -18.84 4.26
C ILE A 411 17.79 -17.68 5.23
N ASN A 412 18.89 -17.13 5.76
CA ASN A 412 18.81 -15.97 6.64
C ASN A 412 19.24 -14.72 5.89
N ILE A 413 18.36 -13.73 5.73
CA ILE A 413 18.63 -12.53 4.94
C ILE A 413 18.66 -11.31 5.87
N LYS A 414 19.81 -10.66 5.98
CA LYS A 414 20.00 -9.43 6.78
C LYS A 414 19.69 -8.17 6.00
N ALA A 415 20.04 -8.15 4.71
CA ALA A 415 19.86 -6.96 3.88
C ALA A 415 19.78 -7.29 2.40
N ILE A 416 19.03 -6.47 1.67
CA ILE A 416 19.02 -6.39 0.20
C ILE A 416 19.22 -4.91 -0.14
N SER A 417 20.24 -4.56 -0.93
CA SER A 417 20.54 -3.14 -1.17
C SER A 417 21.26 -2.88 -2.48
N PHE A 418 20.98 -1.74 -3.10
CA PHE A 418 21.79 -1.19 -4.18
C PHE A 418 23.00 -0.39 -3.71
N ARG A 419 23.09 -0.13 -2.39
CA ARG A 419 24.26 0.48 -1.79
C ARG A 419 25.31 -0.59 -1.48
N PRO A 420 26.59 -0.35 -1.78
CA PRO A 420 27.64 -1.29 -1.42
C PRO A 420 27.71 -1.46 0.10
N PRO A 421 28.21 -2.61 0.60
CA PRO A 421 28.47 -2.80 2.01
C PRO A 421 29.47 -1.73 2.47
N THR A 422 29.11 -0.97 3.50
CA THR A 422 30.09 -0.15 4.21
C THR A 422 31.03 -1.11 4.93
N ARG A 423 32.35 -0.99 4.69
CA ARG A 423 33.34 -1.70 5.51
C ARG A 423 33.06 -1.35 6.97
N ALA A 424 32.85 -2.36 7.81
CA ALA A 424 32.92 -2.15 9.25
C ALA A 424 34.32 -1.57 9.51
N LYS A 425 34.38 -0.40 10.16
CA LYS A 425 35.63 0.09 10.73
C LYS A 425 36.00 -0.77 11.93
#